data_AF-A0A7K1LTS6-F1
#
_entry.id   AF-A0A7K1LTS6-F1
#
_cell.length_a   1.000
_cell.length_b   1.000
_cell.length_c   1.000
_cell.angle_alpha   90.00
_cell.angle_beta   90.00
_cell.angle_gamma   90.00
#
_symmetry.space_group_name_H-M   'P 1'
#
loop_
_entity.id
_entity.type
_entity.pdbx_description
1 polymer ?
#
loop_
_entity_poly.entity_id
_entity_poly.type
_entity_poly.pdbx_seq_one_letter_code
_entity_poly.pdbx_strand_id
1 'polypeptide(L)'
;PEDSNNETTPLTQNPAMTIAKAGSFNDEKGNGYAEAGETISYTFSLTNTGNVTLNNITVTDPMVSVNGGPINLAPGASDNTSFTATYTLTQADVDSGQVDNIATADADELTDPEDSNNETTPLTQNPAMTIAKAGSFNDENGNGYAEAGET
;
A
#
# COMPACT_ATOMS: atom_id res chain seq x y z
N PRO A 1 38.19 -36.19 34.73
CA PRO A 1 37.14 -35.16 34.96
C PRO A 1 36.84 -34.48 33.63
N GLU A 2 35.82 -35.00 32.95
CA GLU A 2 35.24 -34.40 31.75
C GLU A 2 34.28 -33.33 32.22
N ASP A 3 34.62 -32.06 32.01
CA ASP A 3 33.69 -30.95 32.25
C ASP A 3 33.54 -30.18 30.94
N SER A 4 32.81 -30.78 30.00
CA SER A 4 32.27 -30.06 28.85
C SER A 4 30.94 -29.45 29.27
N ASN A 5 31.04 -28.29 29.92
CA ASN A 5 30.00 -27.28 29.85
C ASN A 5 29.80 -26.97 28.35
N ASN A 6 28.65 -27.37 27.81
CA ASN A 6 28.17 -26.89 26.52
C ASN A 6 26.98 -25.98 26.82
N GLU A 7 27.27 -24.70 27.07
CA GLU A 7 26.25 -23.66 27.20
C GLU A 7 25.59 -23.45 25.84
N THR A 8 24.41 -24.04 25.68
CA THR A 8 23.53 -23.76 24.55
C THR A 8 22.55 -22.69 25.01
N THR A 9 22.85 -21.44 24.70
CA THR A 9 21.85 -20.37 24.78
C THR A 9 20.85 -20.60 23.64
N PRO A 10 19.57 -20.93 23.92
CA PRO A 10 18.59 -21.01 22.86
C PRO A 10 18.44 -19.62 22.24
N LEU A 11 18.74 -19.50 20.95
CA LEU A 11 18.37 -18.33 20.17
C LEU A 11 16.84 -18.31 20.11
N THR A 12 16.20 -17.36 20.77
CA THR A 12 14.77 -17.13 20.62
C THR A 12 14.51 -16.78 19.16
N GLN A 13 13.72 -17.59 18.47
CA GLN A 13 13.26 -17.27 17.12
C GLN A 13 12.25 -16.12 17.19
N ASN A 14 12.52 -15.09 16.41
CA ASN A 14 11.71 -13.90 16.26
C ASN A 14 11.60 -13.60 14.76
N PRO A 15 10.75 -14.34 14.01
CA PRO A 15 10.41 -13.99 12.64
C PRO A 15 9.73 -12.61 12.65
N ALA A 16 10.08 -11.77 11.67
CA ALA A 16 9.48 -10.45 11.51
C ALA A 16 9.71 -9.98 10.07
N MET A 17 8.73 -9.30 9.49
CA MET A 17 8.80 -8.74 8.15
C MET A 17 8.27 -7.30 8.14
N THR A 18 8.77 -6.49 7.21
CA THR A 18 8.16 -5.21 6.87
C THR A 18 7.84 -5.14 5.39
N ILE A 19 6.70 -4.56 5.03
CA ILE A 19 6.32 -4.26 3.63
C ILE A 19 6.24 -2.74 3.41
N ALA A 20 6.85 -2.27 2.33
CA ALA A 20 6.67 -0.92 1.82
C ALA A 20 6.06 -0.99 0.42
N LYS A 21 5.17 -0.04 0.12
CA LYS A 21 4.47 0.05 -1.15
C LYS A 21 4.73 1.43 -1.75
N ALA A 22 4.98 1.48 -3.05
CA ALA A 22 5.15 2.73 -3.76
C ALA A 22 4.26 2.71 -5.01
N GLY A 23 3.47 3.76 -5.19
CA GLY A 23 2.67 4.00 -6.39
C GLY A 23 3.31 5.05 -7.29
N SER A 24 3.40 4.77 -8.58
CA SER A 24 3.80 5.73 -9.60
C SER A 24 2.69 5.89 -10.61
N PHE A 25 2.11 7.09 -10.69
CA PHE A 25 1.15 7.45 -11.72
C PHE A 25 1.82 7.48 -13.09
N ASN A 26 1.21 6.82 -14.07
CA ASN A 26 1.65 6.79 -15.46
C ASN A 26 0.74 7.73 -16.28
N ASP A 27 1.24 8.94 -16.56
CA ASP A 27 0.62 9.88 -17.50
C ASP A 27 0.88 9.41 -18.94
N GLU A 28 -0.01 8.56 -19.45
CA GLU A 28 0.12 7.98 -20.79
C GLU A 28 -0.19 9.01 -21.87
N LYS A 29 -0.98 10.04 -21.53
CA LYS A 29 -1.39 11.10 -22.45
C LYS A 29 -0.42 12.28 -22.47
N GLY A 30 0.48 12.37 -21.49
CA GLY A 30 1.53 13.38 -21.38
C GLY A 30 1.01 14.80 -21.14
N ASN A 31 -0.19 14.95 -20.58
CA ASN A 31 -0.81 16.25 -20.35
C ASN A 31 -0.64 16.77 -18.92
N GLY A 32 -0.01 15.98 -18.04
CA GLY A 32 0.24 16.30 -16.65
C GLY A 32 -0.96 16.10 -15.72
N TYR A 33 -2.03 15.46 -16.19
CA TYR A 33 -3.28 15.30 -15.46
C TYR A 33 -3.73 13.85 -15.43
N ALA A 34 -4.29 13.44 -14.30
CA ALA A 34 -4.90 12.13 -14.16
C ALA A 34 -6.25 12.08 -14.89
N GLU A 35 -6.40 11.08 -15.74
CA GLU A 35 -7.63 10.79 -16.48
C GLU A 35 -8.08 9.34 -16.27
N ALA A 36 -9.39 9.11 -16.40
CA ALA A 36 -9.93 7.77 -16.35
C ALA A 36 -9.35 6.92 -17.49
N GLY A 37 -8.93 5.70 -17.16
CA GLY A 37 -8.27 4.78 -18.09
C GLY A 37 -6.74 4.83 -18.07
N GLU A 38 -6.11 5.82 -17.44
CA GLU A 38 -4.67 5.80 -17.17
C GLU A 38 -4.32 4.86 -16.01
N THR A 39 -3.03 4.62 -15.79
CA THR A 39 -2.59 3.57 -14.87
C THR A 39 -1.70 4.08 -13.73
N ILE A 40 -1.72 3.37 -12.60
CA ILE A 40 -0.74 3.49 -11.52
C ILE A 40 0.03 2.17 -11.46
N SER A 41 1.35 2.26 -11.53
CA SER A 41 2.27 1.15 -11.28
C SER A 41 2.59 1.08 -9.81
N TYR A 42 2.30 -0.06 -9.17
CA TYR A 42 2.66 -0.34 -7.78
C TYR A 42 3.86 -1.29 -7.71
N THR A 43 4.81 -0.95 -6.86
CA THR A 43 5.92 -1.83 -6.47
C THR A 43 5.85 -2.12 -4.98
N PHE A 44 6.12 -3.36 -4.60
CA PHE A 44 6.13 -3.80 -3.21
C PHE A 44 7.55 -4.20 -2.82
N SER A 45 8.04 -3.62 -1.74
CA SER A 45 9.34 -3.88 -1.15
C SER A 45 9.17 -4.60 0.17
N LEU A 46 9.64 -5.84 0.26
CA LEU A 46 9.60 -6.66 1.47
C LEU A 46 10.99 -6.75 2.08
N THR A 47 11.07 -6.69 3.40
CA THR A 47 12.33 -6.86 4.14
C THR A 47 12.11 -7.79 5.31
N ASN A 48 12.95 -8.81 5.43
CA ASN A 48 12.99 -9.67 6.61
C ASN A 48 13.80 -8.98 7.71
N THR A 49 13.11 -8.44 8.71
CA THR A 49 13.70 -7.77 9.87
C THR A 49 13.93 -8.72 11.06
N GLY A 50 13.43 -9.95 10.95
CA GLY A 50 13.58 -11.00 11.95
C GLY A 50 14.93 -11.71 11.90
N ASN A 51 15.08 -12.71 12.76
CA ASN A 51 16.27 -13.58 12.82
C ASN A 51 16.03 -14.98 12.24
N VAL A 52 14.87 -15.21 11.62
CA VAL A 52 14.49 -16.46 10.96
C VAL A 52 14.32 -16.20 9.46
N THR A 53 14.76 -17.14 8.62
CA THR A 53 14.49 -17.08 7.17
C THR A 53 12.99 -17.21 6.93
N LEU A 54 12.42 -16.28 6.19
CA LEU A 54 11.01 -16.28 5.81
C LEU A 54 10.86 -16.99 4.47
N ASN A 55 9.93 -17.94 4.39
CA ASN A 55 9.66 -18.75 3.21
C ASN A 55 8.24 -18.52 2.70
N ASN A 56 8.05 -18.81 1.42
CA ASN A 56 6.75 -18.78 0.76
C ASN A 56 6.04 -17.42 0.92
N ILE A 57 6.82 -16.35 0.83
CA ILE A 57 6.33 -14.99 1.03
C ILE A 57 5.36 -14.65 -0.10
N THR A 58 4.18 -14.17 0.26
CA THR A 58 3.15 -13.72 -0.68
C THR A 58 2.67 -12.31 -0.34
N VAL A 59 2.18 -11.58 -1.34
CA VAL A 59 1.58 -10.26 -1.16
C VAL A 59 0.18 -10.30 -1.74
N THR A 60 -0.79 -9.83 -0.97
CA THR A 60 -2.18 -9.72 -1.38
C THR A 60 -2.65 -8.28 -1.25
N ASP A 61 -3.55 -7.88 -2.14
CA ASP A 61 -4.10 -6.54 -2.19
C ASP A 61 -5.58 -6.66 -2.62
N PRO A 62 -6.53 -6.02 -1.90
CA PRO A 62 -7.96 -6.13 -2.20
C PRO A 62 -8.37 -5.28 -3.43
N MET A 63 -7.54 -4.33 -3.84
CA MET A 63 -7.84 -3.35 -4.88
C MET A 63 -7.17 -3.71 -6.21
N VAL A 64 -6.01 -4.39 -6.18
CA VAL A 64 -5.28 -4.82 -7.37
C VAL A 64 -4.88 -6.29 -7.31
N SER A 65 -4.76 -6.90 -8.49
CA SER A 65 -4.08 -8.19 -8.60
C SER A 65 -2.58 -8.00 -8.54
N VAL A 66 -1.95 -8.52 -7.49
CA VAL A 66 -0.50 -8.51 -7.32
C VAL A 66 0.11 -9.65 -8.13
N ASN A 67 1.05 -9.31 -9.01
CA ASN A 67 1.86 -10.27 -9.76
C ASN A 67 3.20 -10.46 -9.06
N GLY A 68 3.59 -11.72 -8.87
CA GLY A 68 4.86 -12.05 -8.22
C GLY A 68 4.81 -13.33 -7.41
N GLY A 69 5.95 -13.63 -6.77
CA GLY A 69 6.08 -14.66 -5.74
C GLY A 69 5.71 -16.10 -6.15
N PRO A 70 5.72 -17.03 -5.18
CA PRO A 70 6.26 -16.86 -3.83
C PRO A 70 7.79 -16.72 -3.82
N ILE A 71 8.34 -16.00 -2.84
CA ILE A 71 9.80 -15.83 -2.66
C ILE A 71 10.23 -16.20 -1.24
N ASN A 72 11.55 -16.27 -1.01
CA ASN A 72 12.12 -16.52 0.30
C ASN A 72 13.12 -15.41 0.64
N LEU A 73 13.13 -14.93 1.88
CA LEU A 73 14.06 -13.91 2.37
C LEU A 73 14.83 -14.41 3.59
N ALA A 74 16.14 -14.47 3.47
CA ALA A 74 17.03 -14.67 4.62
C ALA A 74 16.96 -13.48 5.60
N PRO A 75 17.34 -13.64 6.88
CA PRO A 75 17.41 -12.53 7.83
C PRO A 75 18.19 -11.34 7.28
N GLY A 76 17.60 -10.14 7.34
CA GLY A 76 18.18 -8.89 6.84
C GLY A 76 18.17 -8.73 5.31
N ALA A 77 17.63 -9.70 4.56
CA ALA A 77 17.45 -9.57 3.12
C ALA A 77 16.19 -8.78 2.77
N SER A 78 16.22 -8.11 1.61
CA SER A 78 15.10 -7.36 1.06
C SER A 78 14.86 -7.75 -0.40
N ASP A 79 13.60 -7.73 -0.83
CA ASP A 79 13.20 -7.83 -2.24
C ASP A 79 12.26 -6.68 -2.59
N ASN A 80 12.48 -6.03 -3.72
CA ASN A 80 11.65 -4.93 -4.21
C ASN A 80 11.31 -5.06 -5.70
N THR A 81 11.51 -6.26 -6.27
CA THR A 81 11.33 -6.50 -7.71
C THR A 81 10.38 -7.64 -8.00
N SER A 82 10.18 -8.56 -7.05
CA SER A 82 9.42 -9.76 -7.29
C SER A 82 7.91 -9.52 -7.28
N PHE A 83 7.44 -8.44 -6.65
CA PHE A 83 6.02 -8.11 -6.53
C PHE A 83 5.70 -6.76 -7.17
N THR A 84 4.79 -6.80 -8.14
CA THR A 84 4.29 -5.61 -8.83
C THR A 84 2.78 -5.70 -9.02
N ALA A 85 2.11 -4.57 -9.13
CA ALA A 85 0.71 -4.52 -9.51
C ALA A 85 0.43 -3.29 -10.38
N THR A 86 -0.67 -3.34 -11.12
CA THR A 86 -1.13 -2.22 -11.94
C THR A 86 -2.58 -1.95 -11.64
N TYR A 87 -2.91 -0.68 -11.36
CA TYR A 87 -4.28 -0.21 -11.18
C TYR A 87 -4.67 0.70 -12.33
N THR A 88 -5.87 0.54 -12.87
CA THR A 88 -6.44 1.44 -13.87
C THR A 88 -7.36 2.44 -13.18
N LEU A 89 -7.10 3.73 -13.39
CA LEU A 89 -7.87 4.81 -12.81
C LEU A 89 -9.31 4.81 -13.31
N THR A 90 -10.24 4.98 -12.38
CA THR A 90 -11.64 5.25 -12.69
C THR A 90 -11.93 6.75 -12.64
N GLN A 91 -13.08 7.17 -13.18
CA GLN A 91 -13.48 8.57 -13.09
C GLN A 91 -13.67 9.03 -11.63
N ALA A 92 -14.12 8.14 -10.74
CA ALA A 92 -14.28 8.45 -9.33
C ALA A 92 -12.92 8.73 -8.64
N ASP A 93 -11.87 8.01 -9.03
CA ASP A 93 -10.51 8.23 -8.52
C ASP A 93 -9.96 9.59 -8.97
N VAL A 94 -10.18 9.92 -10.26
CA VAL A 94 -9.81 11.23 -10.80
C VAL A 94 -10.57 12.34 -10.07
N ASP A 95 -11.87 12.18 -9.84
CA ASP A 95 -12.69 13.17 -9.12
C ASP A 95 -12.26 13.30 -7.64
N SER A 96 -11.81 12.21 -7.02
CA SER A 96 -11.27 12.20 -5.64
C SER A 96 -9.87 12.79 -5.55
N GLY A 97 -9.09 12.76 -6.64
CA GLY A 97 -7.74 13.34 -6.70
C GLY A 97 -6.66 12.54 -5.97
N GLN A 98 -6.99 11.35 -5.49
CA GLN A 98 -6.07 10.43 -4.83
C GLN A 98 -6.57 9.00 -4.94
N VAL A 99 -5.65 8.04 -4.84
CA VAL A 99 -5.94 6.60 -4.78
C VAL A 99 -5.30 6.03 -3.51
N ASP A 100 -6.14 5.50 -2.62
CA ASP A 100 -5.71 4.83 -1.40
C ASP A 100 -5.66 3.32 -1.64
N ASN A 101 -4.47 2.73 -1.53
CA ASN A 101 -4.29 1.31 -1.82
C ASN A 101 -3.55 0.59 -0.67
N ILE A 102 -4.11 -0.52 -0.17
CA ILE A 102 -3.58 -1.26 0.98
C ILE A 102 -3.12 -2.63 0.53
N ALA A 103 -1.91 -3.05 0.92
CA ALA A 103 -1.44 -4.41 0.67
C ALA A 103 -0.96 -5.08 1.95
N THR A 104 -1.09 -6.40 1.98
CA THR A 104 -0.74 -7.25 3.11
C THR A 104 0.25 -8.32 2.65
N ALA A 105 1.36 -8.46 3.37
CA ALA A 105 2.33 -9.53 3.16
C ALA A 105 2.14 -10.66 4.16
N ASP A 106 2.41 -11.89 3.74
CA ASP A 106 2.34 -13.08 4.57
C ASP A 106 3.51 -14.04 4.26
N ALA A 107 3.91 -14.85 5.24
CA ALA A 107 4.96 -15.87 5.12
C ALA A 107 4.74 -17.02 6.11
N ASP A 108 5.23 -18.21 5.80
CA ASP A 108 4.95 -19.44 6.56
C ASP A 108 5.39 -19.36 8.05
N GLU A 109 6.47 -18.63 8.34
CA GLU A 109 7.01 -18.46 9.69
C GLU A 109 6.30 -17.38 10.51
N LEU A 110 5.44 -16.58 9.90
CA LEU A 110 4.66 -15.56 10.59
C LEU A 110 3.34 -16.17 11.08
N THR A 111 3.05 -16.03 12.38
CA THR A 111 1.82 -16.60 12.98
C THR A 111 0.58 -15.72 12.77
N ASP A 112 0.78 -14.52 12.22
CA ASP A 112 -0.23 -13.53 11.83
C ASP A 112 0.37 -12.78 10.61
N PRO A 113 -0.41 -12.37 9.59
CA PRO A 113 0.10 -11.53 8.49
C PRO A 113 0.64 -10.23 9.07
N GLU A 114 1.96 -10.18 9.29
CA GLU A 114 2.54 -9.26 10.28
C GLU A 114 2.71 -7.83 9.76
N ASP A 115 2.33 -7.53 8.51
CA ASP A 115 2.40 -6.14 8.05
C ASP A 115 1.41 -5.83 6.92
N SER A 116 0.59 -4.81 7.17
CA SER A 116 -0.29 -4.21 6.18
C SER A 116 0.15 -2.77 5.97
N ASN A 117 0.64 -2.44 4.78
CA ASN A 117 1.04 -1.09 4.44
C ASN A 117 -0.04 -0.42 3.58
N ASN A 118 -0.45 0.79 4.00
CA ASN A 118 -1.26 1.67 3.15
C ASN A 118 -0.33 2.58 2.35
N GLU A 119 -0.71 2.86 1.12
CA GLU A 119 -0.06 3.86 0.28
C GLU A 119 -1.15 4.73 -0.35
N THR A 120 -1.03 6.05 -0.19
CA THR A 120 -1.88 7.04 -0.85
C THR A 120 -1.12 7.65 -2.00
N THR A 121 -1.56 7.40 -3.23
CA THR A 121 -0.96 8.01 -4.42
C THR A 121 -1.77 9.27 -4.80
N PRO A 122 -1.21 10.49 -4.64
CA PRO A 122 -1.88 11.71 -5.05
C PRO A 122 -1.93 11.80 -6.59
N LEU A 123 -3.04 12.30 -7.13
CA LEU A 123 -3.23 12.51 -8.56
C LEU A 123 -3.27 14.01 -8.88
N THR A 124 -2.51 14.43 -9.88
CA THR A 124 -2.57 15.80 -10.38
C THR A 124 -3.84 15.97 -11.20
N GLN A 125 -4.79 16.79 -10.75
CA GLN A 125 -6.01 17.08 -11.49
C GLN A 125 -5.82 18.28 -12.43
N ASN A 126 -6.50 18.28 -13.58
CA ASN A 126 -6.66 19.49 -14.39
C ASN A 126 -7.65 20.43 -13.69
N PRO A 127 -7.26 21.65 -13.27
CA PRO A 127 -8.18 22.60 -12.65
C PRO A 127 -9.29 23.10 -13.59
N ALA A 128 -9.42 22.56 -14.81
CA ALA A 128 -10.55 22.84 -15.70
C ALA A 128 -11.87 22.17 -15.27
N MET A 129 -11.85 21.16 -14.39
CA MET A 129 -13.05 20.82 -13.63
C MET A 129 -13.05 21.68 -12.37
N THR A 130 -13.73 22.82 -12.48
CA THR A 130 -14.37 23.43 -11.34
C THR A 130 -14.99 22.32 -10.52
N ILE A 131 -14.57 22.17 -9.27
CA ILE A 131 -15.37 21.47 -8.27
C ILE A 131 -16.70 22.22 -8.24
N ALA A 132 -17.65 21.79 -9.06
CA ALA A 132 -19.05 21.95 -8.75
C ALA A 132 -19.35 20.96 -7.62
N LYS A 133 -18.77 21.22 -6.44
CA LYS A 133 -19.46 20.88 -5.21
C LYS A 133 -20.63 21.87 -5.16
N ALA A 134 -21.65 21.61 -5.97
CA ALA A 134 -22.99 22.07 -5.68
C ALA A 134 -23.49 21.24 -4.49
N GLY A 135 -22.82 21.40 -3.34
CA GLY A 135 -23.52 21.48 -2.08
C GLY A 135 -23.86 22.95 -1.92
N SER A 136 -24.81 23.45 -2.71
CA SER A 136 -25.49 24.69 -2.33
C SER A 136 -26.31 24.31 -1.11
N PHE A 137 -25.73 24.39 0.10
CA PHE A 137 -26.57 24.59 1.25
C PHE A 137 -27.00 26.06 1.20
N ASN A 138 -28.31 26.30 1.19
CA ASN A 138 -28.84 27.65 1.28
C ASN A 138 -28.62 28.10 2.74
N ASP A 139 -27.50 28.77 3.01
CA ASP A 139 -27.27 29.41 4.29
C ASP A 139 -28.20 30.62 4.42
N GLU A 140 -29.42 30.40 4.92
CA GLU A 140 -30.42 31.46 5.13
C GLU A 140 -30.02 32.40 6.28
N ASN A 141 -29.07 31.98 7.12
CA ASN A 141 -28.74 32.65 8.37
C ASN A 141 -27.33 33.30 8.39
N GLY A 142 -26.53 33.10 7.34
CA GLY A 142 -25.27 33.79 7.06
C GLY A 142 -24.14 33.47 8.03
N ASN A 143 -24.14 32.30 8.66
CA ASN A 143 -23.20 31.93 9.72
C ASN A 143 -22.00 31.10 9.22
N GLY A 144 -22.03 30.59 7.98
CA GLY A 144 -20.94 29.86 7.36
C GLY A 144 -20.73 28.40 7.81
N TYR A 145 -21.68 27.77 8.50
CA TYR A 145 -21.65 26.34 8.86
C TYR A 145 -22.93 25.61 8.44
N ALA A 146 -22.82 24.33 8.06
CA ALA A 146 -23.98 23.50 7.71
C ALA A 146 -24.58 22.82 8.96
N GLU A 147 -25.88 23.01 9.21
CA GLU A 147 -26.62 22.38 10.31
C GLU A 147 -27.64 21.33 9.83
N ALA A 148 -27.96 20.37 10.70
CA ALA A 148 -28.85 19.25 10.36
C ALA A 148 -30.32 19.72 10.27
N GLY A 149 -30.77 20.03 9.04
CA GLY A 149 -32.14 20.44 8.75
C GLY A 149 -32.30 21.32 7.52
N GLU A 150 -31.20 21.82 6.95
CA GLU A 150 -31.19 22.64 5.74
C GLU A 150 -30.90 21.75 4.52
N THR A 151 -31.70 21.85 3.46
CA THR A 151 -31.52 21.13 2.18
C THR A 151 -30.87 22.01 1.13
#